data_AF-T1GJ69-F1
#
_entry.id   AF-T1GJ69-F1
#
_cell.length_a   1.000
_cell.length_b   1.000
_cell.length_c   1.000
_cell.angle_alpha   90.00
_cell.angle_beta   90.00
_cell.angle_gamma   90.00
#
_symmetry.space_group_name_H-M   'P 1'
#
loop_
_entity.id
_entity.type
_entity.pdbx_description
1 polymer ?
#
loop_
_entity_poly.entity_id
_entity_poly.type
_entity_poly.pdbx_seq_one_letter_code
_entity_poly.pdbx_strand_id
1 'polypeptide(L)'
;MVLTADVSILTVLFRWLLIVSMSSLIFHLIGLNAAHHDPEIFHEGDAHREDRDWGIFQLDSIIDRRDLKGSHFLVLTHFGDHILHHLFPTMDHGVLQQIYPILFETMDEFGVGIRDQSYLSHLIGQQKQLNRMSPNPIPPGGKKNN
;
A
#
# COMPACT_ATOMS: atom_id res chain seq x y z
N MET A 1 -33.21 -15.70 2.17
CA MET A 1 -33.14 -15.27 3.58
C MET A 1 -34.36 -14.45 4.05
N VAL A 2 -35.20 -13.88 3.17
CA VAL A 2 -36.48 -13.24 3.57
C VAL A 2 -37.66 -14.21 3.59
N LEU A 3 -37.57 -15.34 2.89
CA LEU A 3 -38.69 -16.28 2.72
C LEU A 3 -38.76 -17.41 3.77
N THR A 4 -37.80 -17.49 4.70
CA THR A 4 -37.70 -18.61 5.65
C THR A 4 -37.41 -18.19 7.09
N ALA A 5 -37.18 -16.90 7.36
CA ALA A 5 -36.86 -16.40 8.69
C ALA A 5 -38.04 -15.57 9.21
N ASP A 6 -38.52 -15.89 10.43
CA ASP A 6 -39.58 -15.15 11.13
C ASP A 6 -39.04 -13.83 11.70
N VAL A 7 -38.58 -12.95 10.80
CA VAL A 7 -37.91 -11.69 11.12
C VAL A 7 -38.55 -10.58 10.29
N SER A 8 -38.92 -9.47 10.95
CA SER A 8 -39.57 -8.36 10.25
C SER A 8 -38.67 -7.74 9.19
N ILE A 9 -39.27 -7.28 8.08
CA ILE A 9 -38.56 -6.60 6.98
C ILE A 9 -37.72 -5.43 7.51
N LEU A 10 -38.26 -4.67 8.47
CA LEU A 10 -37.53 -3.54 9.07
C LEU A 10 -36.24 -4.01 9.77
N THR A 11 -36.28 -5.15 10.47
CA THR A 11 -35.08 -5.73 11.10
C THR A 11 -34.07 -6.15 10.05
N VAL A 12 -34.51 -6.77 8.94
CA VAL A 12 -33.63 -7.15 7.83
C VAL A 12 -32.97 -5.92 7.21
N LEU A 13 -33.75 -4.88 6.91
CA LEU A 13 -33.22 -3.62 6.34
C LEU A 13 -32.24 -2.93 7.28
N PHE A 14 -32.56 -2.85 8.58
CA PHE A 14 -31.66 -2.26 9.56
C PHE A 14 -30.34 -3.02 9.67
N ARG A 15 -30.38 -4.36 9.74
CA ARG A 15 -29.17 -5.19 9.79
C ARG A 15 -28.34 -5.05 8.51
N TRP A 16 -29.00 -5.02 7.34
CA TRP A 16 -28.32 -4.81 6.07
C TRP A 16 -27.64 -3.44 6.02
N LEU A 17 -28.35 -2.37 6.40
CA LEU A 17 -27.79 -1.01 6.48
C LEU A 17 -26.60 -0.94 7.43
N LEU A 18 -26.67 -1.62 8.59
CA LEU A 18 -25.57 -1.68 9.54
C LEU A 18 -24.34 -2.38 8.93
N ILE A 19 -24.52 -3.55 8.33
CA ILE A 19 -23.43 -4.31 7.70
C ILE A 19 -22.78 -3.49 6.58
N VAL A 20 -23.59 -2.90 5.69
CA VAL A 20 -23.09 -2.10 4.57
C VAL A 20 -22.37 -0.86 5.09
N SER A 21 -22.97 -0.10 6.01
CA SER A 21 -22.35 1.12 6.56
C SER A 21 -21.02 0.83 7.27
N MET A 22 -20.97 -0.22 8.09
CA MET A 22 -19.75 -0.62 8.78
C MET A 22 -18.67 -1.10 7.81
N SER A 23 -19.04 -1.93 6.83
CA SER A 23 -18.11 -2.40 5.80
C SER A 23 -17.57 -1.22 4.99
N SER A 24 -18.45 -0.33 4.53
CA SER A 24 -18.06 0.87 3.79
C SER A 24 -17.15 1.77 4.62
N LEU A 25 -17.44 2.00 5.90
CA LEU A 25 -16.57 2.80 6.77
C LEU A 25 -15.17 2.19 6.86
N ILE A 26 -15.07 0.88 7.09
CA ILE A 26 -13.78 0.18 7.18
C ILE A 26 -13.03 0.28 5.85
N PHE A 27 -13.67 -0.01 4.72
CA PHE A 27 -13.03 0.08 3.41
C PHE A 27 -12.61 1.52 3.05
N HIS A 28 -13.35 2.55 3.48
CA HIS A 28 -12.93 3.93 3.31
C HIS A 28 -11.71 4.27 4.17
N LEU A 29 -11.70 3.86 5.44
CA LEU A 29 -10.56 4.08 6.32
C LEU A 29 -9.30 3.37 5.78
N ILE A 30 -9.45 2.14 5.28
CA ILE A 30 -8.34 1.44 4.65
C ILE A 30 -7.93 2.17 3.37
N GLY A 31 -8.86 2.45 2.45
CA GLY A 31 -8.56 3.08 1.16
C GLY A 31 -7.90 4.45 1.29
N LEU A 32 -8.33 5.27 2.25
CA LEU A 32 -7.73 6.58 2.55
C LEU A 32 -6.27 6.44 3.01
N ASN A 33 -5.94 5.40 3.76
CA ASN A 33 -4.61 5.19 4.34
C ASN A 33 -3.75 4.16 3.58
N ALA A 34 -4.34 3.50 2.58
CA ALA A 34 -3.65 2.53 1.72
C ALA A 34 -2.84 3.23 0.62
N ALA A 35 -3.12 4.51 0.35
CA ALA A 35 -2.42 5.31 -0.63
C ALA A 35 -0.92 5.41 -0.30
N HIS A 36 -0.06 5.27 -1.30
CA HIS A 36 1.40 5.19 -1.19
C HIS A 36 2.08 6.50 -0.73
N HIS A 37 1.34 7.51 -0.27
CA HIS A 37 1.87 8.85 -0.05
C HIS A 37 2.85 8.88 1.13
N ASP A 38 4.11 9.13 0.83
CA ASP A 38 5.17 9.40 1.80
C ASP A 38 6.17 10.40 1.18
N PRO A 39 6.70 11.39 1.92
CA PRO A 39 7.66 12.35 1.36
C PRO A 39 8.94 11.72 0.79
N GLU A 40 9.27 10.49 1.17
CA GLU A 40 10.46 9.77 0.72
C GLU A 40 10.24 8.90 -0.54
N ILE A 41 9.01 8.80 -1.05
CA ILE A 41 8.75 8.16 -2.34
C ILE A 41 8.69 9.21 -3.47
N PHE A 42 8.90 8.76 -4.69
CA PHE A 42 8.80 9.60 -5.87
C PHE A 42 7.34 10.05 -6.09
N HIS A 43 7.15 11.36 -6.22
CA HIS A 43 5.94 11.94 -6.77
C HIS A 43 6.29 12.77 -8.02
N GLU A 44 5.33 12.95 -8.93
CA GLU A 44 5.54 13.80 -10.09
C GLU A 44 5.98 15.21 -9.68
N GLY A 45 7.05 15.70 -10.32
CA GLY A 45 7.70 16.98 -10.00
C GLY A 45 8.88 16.87 -9.04
N ASP A 46 9.03 15.76 -8.31
CA ASP A 46 10.21 15.50 -7.49
C ASP A 46 11.44 15.19 -8.36
N ALA A 47 12.63 15.30 -7.75
CA ALA A 47 13.83 14.77 -8.34
C ALA A 47 13.68 13.26 -8.56
N HIS A 48 13.98 12.81 -9.76
CA HIS A 48 13.98 11.39 -10.13
C HIS A 48 15.41 10.83 -10.09
N ARG A 49 15.52 9.51 -9.94
CA ARG A 49 16.77 8.78 -10.19
C ARG A 49 17.29 9.05 -11.62
N GLU A 50 18.61 9.01 -11.80
CA GLU A 50 19.23 9.25 -13.12
C GLU A 50 19.07 8.03 -14.04
N ASP A 51 19.21 6.82 -13.48
CA ASP A 51 19.04 5.56 -14.19
C ASP A 51 17.56 5.23 -14.40
N ARG A 52 17.16 5.16 -15.66
CA ARG A 52 15.76 4.97 -16.07
C ARG A 52 15.30 3.52 -16.02
N ASP A 53 15.84 2.74 -15.08
CA ASP A 53 15.37 1.38 -14.86
C ASP A 53 13.93 1.41 -14.33
N TRP A 54 13.02 0.83 -15.10
CA TRP A 54 11.59 0.87 -14.78
C TRP A 54 11.28 0.10 -13.50
N GLY A 55 11.95 -1.03 -13.25
CA GLY A 55 11.69 -1.89 -12.10
C GLY A 55 12.07 -1.19 -10.80
N ILE A 56 13.26 -0.59 -10.76
CA ILE A 56 13.67 0.22 -9.60
C ILE A 56 12.82 1.49 -9.48
N PHE A 57 12.35 2.08 -10.60
CA PHE A 57 11.41 3.21 -10.53
C PHE A 57 10.09 2.84 -9.84
N GLN A 58 9.62 1.59 -9.98
CA GLN A 58 8.49 1.08 -9.18
C GLN A 58 8.84 0.97 -7.69
N LEU A 59 10.10 0.67 -7.35
CA LEU A 59 10.55 0.68 -5.96
C LEU A 59 10.61 2.09 -5.39
N ASP A 60 10.94 3.08 -6.22
CA ASP A 60 11.05 4.50 -5.84
C ASP A 60 9.69 5.12 -5.52
N SER A 61 8.60 4.65 -6.15
CA SER A 61 7.23 5.13 -5.94
C SER A 61 6.51 4.50 -4.74
N ILE A 62 7.16 3.60 -3.99
CA ILE A 62 6.54 2.91 -2.85
C ILE A 62 7.45 2.78 -1.64
N ILE A 63 6.84 2.63 -0.47
CA ILE A 63 7.47 2.07 0.73
C ILE A 63 6.52 0.97 1.23
N ASP A 64 7.08 -0.19 1.53
CA ASP A 64 6.31 -1.36 1.94
C ASP A 64 5.88 -1.26 3.42
N ARG A 65 4.86 -2.03 3.83
CA ARG A 65 4.37 -2.06 5.21
C ARG A 65 4.73 -3.36 5.92
N ARG A 66 5.82 -3.34 6.70
CA ARG A 66 6.38 -4.56 7.31
C ARG A 66 5.44 -5.25 8.29
N ASP A 67 4.53 -4.51 8.91
CA ASP A 67 3.59 -4.99 9.92
C ASP A 67 2.36 -5.70 9.33
N LEU A 68 2.14 -5.59 8.02
CA LEU A 68 1.11 -6.37 7.32
C LEU A 68 1.63 -7.73 6.84
N LYS A 69 2.94 -7.85 6.66
CA LYS A 69 3.58 -9.06 6.14
C LYS A 69 3.39 -10.24 7.11
N GLY A 70 3.19 -11.42 6.55
CA GLY A 70 3.00 -12.66 7.32
C GLY A 70 1.54 -12.98 7.70
N SER A 71 0.59 -12.08 7.49
CA SER A 71 -0.84 -12.36 7.62
C SER A 71 -1.55 -12.20 6.28
N HIS A 72 -1.96 -13.31 5.69
CA HIS A 72 -2.65 -13.31 4.40
C HIS A 72 -3.92 -12.44 4.42
N PHE A 73 -4.68 -12.50 5.51
CA PHE A 73 -5.87 -11.68 5.70
C PHE A 73 -5.56 -10.17 5.72
N LEU A 74 -4.50 -9.76 6.43
CA LEU A 74 -4.11 -8.34 6.49
C LEU A 74 -3.57 -7.87 5.15
N VAL A 75 -2.78 -8.70 4.46
CA VAL A 75 -2.29 -8.40 3.11
C VAL A 75 -3.45 -8.17 2.14
N LEU A 76 -4.46 -9.05 2.14
CA LEU A 76 -5.62 -8.92 1.25
C LEU A 76 -6.48 -7.71 1.56
N THR A 77 -6.68 -7.40 2.84
CA THR A 77 -7.56 -6.29 3.24
C THR A 77 -6.87 -4.94 3.17
N HIS A 78 -5.55 -4.89 3.36
CA HIS A 78 -4.76 -3.65 3.46
C HIS A 78 -3.66 -3.56 2.39
N PHE A 79 -3.74 -4.26 1.25
CA PHE A 79 -2.77 -4.16 0.14
C PHE A 79 -1.30 -4.30 0.61
N GLY A 80 -1.01 -5.35 1.38
CA GLY A 80 0.24 -5.49 2.14
C GLY A 80 1.47 -5.95 1.35
N ASP A 81 1.29 -6.59 0.19
CA ASP A 81 2.39 -7.01 -0.70
C ASP A 81 2.67 -5.92 -1.75
N HIS A 82 2.90 -4.69 -1.28
CA HIS A 82 2.74 -3.49 -2.09
C HIS A 82 3.75 -3.40 -3.25
N ILE A 83 5.01 -3.72 -2.99
CA ILE A 83 6.09 -3.80 -4.00
C ILE A 83 5.75 -4.79 -5.12
N LEU A 84 5.28 -5.98 -4.76
CA LEU A 84 4.91 -7.01 -5.72
C LEU A 84 3.62 -6.67 -6.47
N HIS A 85 2.71 -5.94 -5.83
CA HIS A 85 1.52 -5.43 -6.52
C HIS A 85 1.88 -4.42 -7.62
N HIS A 86 2.85 -3.53 -7.39
CA HIS A 86 3.27 -2.56 -8.43
C HIS A 86 4.02 -3.25 -9.58
N LEU A 87 4.87 -4.24 -9.27
CA LEU A 87 5.61 -4.99 -10.29
C LEU A 87 4.72 -5.97 -11.06
N PHE A 88 3.73 -6.57 -10.41
CA PHE A 88 2.86 -7.60 -10.97
C PHE A 88 1.37 -7.35 -10.66
N PRO A 89 0.78 -6.24 -11.15
CA PRO A 89 -0.56 -5.81 -10.78
C PRO A 89 -1.67 -6.75 -11.26
N THR A 90 -1.36 -7.63 -12.22
CA THR A 90 -2.30 -8.60 -12.79
C THR A 90 -2.38 -9.91 -12.02
N MET A 91 -1.48 -10.15 -11.07
CA MET A 91 -1.49 -11.36 -10.27
C MET A 91 -2.31 -11.18 -8.99
N ASP A 92 -2.96 -12.27 -8.58
CA ASP A 92 -3.74 -12.30 -7.36
C ASP A 92 -2.83 -12.10 -6.13
N HIS A 93 -3.27 -11.28 -5.16
CA HIS A 93 -2.54 -11.10 -3.90
C HIS A 93 -2.35 -12.44 -3.14
N GLY A 94 -3.23 -13.42 -3.38
CA GLY A 94 -3.10 -14.83 -3.01
C GLY A 94 -1.74 -15.46 -3.27
N VAL A 95 -1.11 -15.09 -4.39
CA VAL A 95 0.08 -15.75 -4.91
C VAL A 95 1.34 -14.90 -4.87
N LEU A 96 1.22 -13.58 -4.66
CA LEU A 96 2.37 -12.66 -4.66
C LEU A 96 3.46 -13.10 -3.67
N GLN A 97 3.08 -13.56 -2.47
CA GLN A 97 4.05 -13.96 -1.45
C GLN A 97 5.10 -14.99 -1.91
N GLN A 98 4.75 -15.84 -2.88
CA GLN A 98 5.62 -16.88 -3.42
C GLN A 98 6.79 -16.31 -4.24
N ILE A 99 6.72 -15.03 -4.62
CA ILE A 99 7.66 -14.36 -5.53
C ILE A 99 8.70 -13.54 -4.77
N TYR A 100 8.47 -13.24 -3.48
CA TYR A 100 9.43 -12.53 -2.65
C TYR A 100 10.86 -13.11 -2.70
N PRO A 101 11.10 -14.44 -2.70
CA PRO A 101 12.45 -14.99 -2.83
C PRO A 101 13.17 -14.52 -4.10
N ILE A 102 12.48 -14.58 -5.24
CA ILE A 102 13.03 -14.15 -6.54
C ILE A 102 13.21 -12.63 -6.56
N LEU A 103 12.24 -11.88 -6.03
CA LEU A 103 12.35 -10.43 -5.91
C LEU A 103 13.60 -10.03 -5.14
N PHE A 104 13.89 -10.67 -4.01
CA PHE A 104 15.06 -10.33 -3.20
C PHE A 104 16.38 -10.67 -3.89
N GLU A 105 16.44 -11.79 -4.62
CA GLU A 105 17.59 -12.14 -5.47
C GLU A 105 17.82 -11.06 -6.55
N THR A 106 16.77 -10.70 -7.29
CA THR A 106 16.85 -9.64 -8.31
C THR A 106 17.22 -8.29 -7.71
N MET A 107 16.70 -7.94 -6.53
CA MET A 107 17.07 -6.69 -5.86
C MET A 107 18.55 -6.65 -5.48
N ASP A 108 19.12 -7.77 -5.05
CA ASP A 108 20.56 -7.89 -4.74
C ASP A 108 21.42 -7.73 -6.01
N GLU A 109 21.02 -8.35 -7.13
CA GLU A 109 21.69 -8.18 -8.43
C GLU A 109 21.77 -6.72 -8.90
N PHE A 110 20.73 -5.94 -8.59
CA PHE A 110 20.64 -4.52 -8.92
C PHE A 110 21.20 -3.61 -7.82
N GLY A 111 21.67 -4.17 -6.71
CA GLY A 111 22.23 -3.43 -5.58
C GLY A 111 21.22 -2.52 -4.87
N VAL A 112 19.94 -2.88 -4.87
CA VAL A 112 18.85 -2.12 -4.25
C VAL A 112 18.29 -2.83 -3.02
N GLY A 113 17.96 -2.06 -1.98
CA GLY A 113 17.40 -2.57 -0.74
C GLY A 113 15.89 -2.40 -0.65
N ILE A 114 15.23 -3.21 0.18
CA ILE A 114 13.81 -2.99 0.49
C ILE A 114 13.65 -1.77 1.39
N ARG A 115 12.67 -0.91 1.07
CA ARG A 115 12.23 0.18 1.94
C ARG A 115 10.91 -0.23 2.55
N ASP A 116 10.89 -0.35 3.88
CA ASP A 116 9.67 -0.63 4.63
C ASP A 116 9.50 0.30 5.83
N GLN A 117 8.26 0.43 6.27
CA GLN A 117 7.90 1.16 7.48
C GLN A 117 6.71 0.52 8.20
N SER A 118 6.44 1.00 9.41
CA SER A 118 5.22 0.60 10.14
C SER A 118 4.01 1.34 9.60
N TYR A 119 2.81 0.80 9.82
CA TYR A 119 1.55 1.46 9.46
C TYR A 119 1.43 2.87 10.05
N LEU A 120 1.84 3.06 11.32
CA LEU A 120 1.81 4.39 11.95
C LEU A 120 2.78 5.37 11.28
N SER A 121 3.98 4.92 10.95
CA SER A 121 4.96 5.73 10.21
C SER A 121 4.39 6.16 8.86
N HIS A 122 3.73 5.24 8.15
CA HIS A 122 3.10 5.50 6.86
C HIS A 122 1.97 6.53 6.98
N LEU A 123 1.11 6.42 7.99
CA LEU A 123 0.05 7.38 8.27
C LEU A 123 0.60 8.80 8.52
N ILE A 124 1.70 8.90 9.28
CA ILE A 124 2.38 10.18 9.51
C ILE A 124 3.01 10.69 8.21
N GLY A 125 3.64 9.81 7.42
CA GLY A 125 4.22 10.10 6.12
C GLY A 125 3.19 10.72 5.18
N GLN A 126 2.03 10.09 5.06
CA GLN A 126 0.93 10.60 4.25
C GLN A 126 0.51 12.02 4.63
N GLN A 127 0.35 12.32 5.92
CA GLN A 127 -0.02 13.67 6.34
C GLN A 127 1.10 14.68 6.05
N LYS A 128 2.37 14.29 6.21
CA LYS A 128 3.51 15.14 5.82
C LYS A 128 3.51 15.43 4.32
N GLN A 129 3.20 14.42 3.51
CA GLN A 129 3.14 14.55 2.06
C GLN A 129 1.99 15.48 1.64
N LEU A 130 0.82 15.38 2.27
CA LEU A 130 -0.31 16.30 2.03
C LEU A 130 0.01 17.75 2.41
N ASN A 131 0.84 17.96 3.43
CA ASN A 131 1.27 19.28 3.86
C ASN A 131 2.45 19.84 3.05
N ARG A 132 2.99 19.08 2.08
CA ARG A 132 4.18 19.45 1.32
C ARG A 132 3.84 20.56 0.30
N MET A 133 4.62 21.64 0.31
CA MET A 133 4.42 22.80 -0.57
C MET A 133 5.43 22.91 -1.72
N SER A 134 6.47 22.10 -1.71
CA SER A 134 7.54 22.12 -2.72
C SER A 134 7.97 20.69 -3.09
N PRO A 135 8.43 20.46 -4.33
CA PRO A 135 8.96 19.15 -4.71
C PRO A 135 10.18 18.73 -3.89
N ASN A 136 10.39 17.43 -3.75
CA ASN A 136 11.57 16.87 -3.10
C ASN A 136 12.76 16.93 -4.07
N PRO A 137 13.85 17.66 -3.75
CA PRO A 137 15.02 17.76 -4.63
C PRO A 137 15.94 16.53 -4.54
N ILE A 138 15.66 15.58 -3.65
CA ILE A 138 16.47 14.38 -3.42
C ILE A 138 15.68 13.18 -3.98
N PRO A 139 16.22 12.43 -4.94
CA PRO A 139 15.54 11.25 -5.46
C PRO A 139 15.41 10.19 -4.37
N PRO A 140 14.38 9.33 -4.41
CA PRO A 140 14.28 8.19 -3.49
C PRO A 140 15.55 7.34 -3.49
N GLY A 141 15.96 6.88 -2.30
CA GLY A 141 17.24 6.16 -2.12
C GLY A 141 18.49 7.04 -2.18
N GLY A 142 18.38 8.32 -2.56
CA GLY A 142 19.47 9.28 -2.53
C GLY A 142 19.94 9.60 -1.10
N LYS A 143 21.22 9.92 -0.93
CA LYS A 143 21.75 10.37 0.36
C LYS A 143 21.16 11.74 0.71
N LYS A 144 20.49 11.83 1.87
CA LYS A 144 20.18 13.12 2.47
C LYS A 144 21.48 13.72 3.01
N ASN A 145 21.86 14.89 2.51
CA ASN A 145 22.93 15.67 3.15
C ASN A 145 22.38 16.15 4.50
N ASN A 146 22.86 15.57 5.60
CA ASN A 146 22.58 16.04 6.96
C ASN A 146 23.19 17.42 7.19
#